data_AF-A0A938MEY8-F1
#
_entry.id   AF-A0A938MEY8-F1
#
_cell.length_a   1.000
_cell.length_b   1.000
_cell.length_c   1.000
_cell.angle_alpha   90.00
_cell.angle_beta   90.00
_cell.angle_gamma   90.00
#
_symmetry.space_group_name_H-M   'P 1'
#
loop_
_entity.id
_entity.type
_entity.pdbx_description
1 polymer ?
#
loop_
_entity_poly.entity_id
_entity_poly.type
_entity_poly.pdbx_seq_one_letter_code
_entity_poly.pdbx_strand_id
1 'polypeptide(L)'
;MTPSQRILAGFVLGGCLWAATRANAADAPSAPPAAKPGVRIVDDLKYENADAAQTAWRAEEKRDAHGARIAQESVAPVQPLVFGGRPVLKLTCNFKDTTIARGVWDRRVALDLSLAAAISFDVYAQNLRAIGSAQLYLRSGDGWYGCKWYPKAEGQWNHIRLRKSHFYVDKPAAGWSKVETIRFSPWAMQREDATLYIANLGVEQSPTSALIL
;
A
#
# COMPACT_ATOMS: atom_id res chain seq x y z
N MET A 1 46.80 -56.82 39.21
CA MET A 1 46.68 -55.54 39.94
C MET A 1 47.63 -54.55 39.27
N THR A 2 47.09 -53.68 38.43
CA THR A 2 47.85 -52.72 37.61
C THR A 2 46.97 -51.46 37.51
N PRO A 3 47.49 -50.24 37.80
CA PRO A 3 46.66 -49.05 37.75
C PRO A 3 46.60 -48.49 36.32
N SER A 4 45.37 -48.23 35.87
CA SER A 4 45.04 -47.56 34.60
C SER A 4 45.35 -46.07 34.70
N GLN A 5 46.23 -45.56 33.83
CA GLN A 5 46.39 -44.14 33.58
C GLN A 5 45.16 -43.59 32.84
N ARG A 6 44.56 -42.52 33.37
CA ARG A 6 43.50 -41.75 32.70
C ARG A 6 44.14 -40.64 31.87
N ILE A 7 43.93 -40.68 30.56
CA ILE A 7 44.22 -39.58 29.64
C ILE A 7 43.09 -38.55 29.76
N LEU A 8 43.42 -37.31 30.13
CA LEU A 8 42.51 -36.17 30.05
C LEU A 8 42.30 -35.79 28.57
N ALA A 9 41.10 -36.00 28.06
CA ALA A 9 40.66 -35.42 26.79
C ALA A 9 40.31 -33.94 27.02
N GLY A 10 41.01 -33.04 26.32
CA GLY A 10 40.73 -31.62 26.30
C GLY A 10 39.41 -31.33 25.59
N PHE A 11 38.51 -30.62 26.26
CA PHE A 11 37.34 -30.00 25.65
C PHE A 11 37.77 -28.74 24.90
N VAL A 12 37.82 -28.81 23.56
CA VAL A 12 37.84 -27.59 22.73
C VAL A 12 36.39 -27.20 22.46
N LEU A 13 35.90 -26.19 23.18
CA LEU A 13 34.64 -25.54 22.87
C LEU A 13 34.80 -24.78 21.55
N GLY A 14 34.41 -25.42 20.45
CA GLY A 14 34.22 -24.77 19.16
C GLY A 14 33.06 -23.78 19.26
N GLY A 15 33.39 -22.51 19.45
CA GLY A 15 32.42 -21.42 19.35
C GLY A 15 31.93 -21.31 17.91
N CYS A 16 30.72 -21.77 17.64
CA CYS A 16 29.99 -21.39 16.44
C CYS A 16 29.71 -19.89 16.52
N LEU A 17 30.55 -19.08 15.89
CA LEU A 17 30.21 -17.70 15.52
C LEU A 17 29.06 -17.78 14.51
N TRP A 18 27.82 -17.73 15.00
CA TRP A 18 26.70 -17.34 14.17
C TRP A 18 26.89 -15.86 13.85
N ALA A 19 27.41 -15.58 12.66
CA ALA A 19 27.27 -14.27 12.06
C ALA A 19 25.78 -14.06 11.79
N ALA A 20 25.07 -13.53 12.78
CA ALA A 20 23.76 -12.95 12.58
C ALA A 20 23.96 -11.77 11.63
N THR A 21 23.72 -12.01 10.35
CA THR A 21 23.46 -10.93 9.40
C THR A 21 22.28 -10.16 9.96
N ARG A 22 22.53 -8.97 10.49
CA ARG A 22 21.47 -8.01 10.77
C ARG A 22 20.81 -7.74 9.43
N ALA A 23 19.66 -8.35 9.18
CA ALA A 23 18.69 -7.72 8.31
C ALA A 23 18.50 -6.32 8.89
N ASN A 24 18.83 -5.27 8.13
CA ASN A 24 18.48 -3.92 8.53
C ASN A 24 16.96 -3.94 8.72
N ALA A 25 16.52 -3.91 9.98
CA ALA A 25 15.18 -3.47 10.28
C ALA A 25 15.11 -2.07 9.68
N ALA A 26 14.43 -1.92 8.54
CA ALA A 26 14.20 -0.62 7.97
C ALA A 26 13.50 0.18 9.07
N ASP A 27 14.13 1.26 9.53
CA ASP A 27 13.57 2.11 10.57
C ASP A 27 12.13 2.47 10.19
N ALA A 28 11.25 2.49 11.19
CA ALA A 28 9.86 2.88 10.97
C ALA A 28 9.82 4.25 10.26
N PRO A 29 8.85 4.48 9.35
CA PRO A 29 8.75 5.76 8.66
C PRO A 29 8.73 6.93 9.65
N SER A 30 9.38 8.03 9.26
CA SER A 30 9.14 9.31 9.92
C SER A 30 7.67 9.74 9.77
N ALA A 31 7.24 10.76 10.51
CA ALA A 31 5.90 11.30 10.37
C ALA A 31 5.63 11.72 8.90
N PRO A 32 4.47 11.39 8.32
CA PRO A 32 4.12 11.87 6.99
C PRO A 32 4.07 13.40 6.96
N PRO A 33 4.20 14.01 5.77
CA PRO A 33 3.95 15.43 5.60
C PRO A 33 2.53 15.83 6.04
N ALA A 34 2.32 17.13 6.23
CA ALA A 34 0.96 17.64 6.31
C ALA A 34 0.21 17.48 4.99
N ALA A 35 -1.08 17.15 5.08
CA ALA A 35 -1.98 17.18 3.94
C ALA A 35 -1.84 18.53 3.22
N LYS A 36 -1.78 18.48 1.90
CA LYS A 36 -1.64 19.69 1.09
C LYS A 36 -2.86 20.59 1.28
N PRO A 37 -2.67 21.93 1.43
CA PRO A 37 -3.80 22.86 1.49
C PRO A 37 -4.72 22.70 0.27
N GLY A 38 -6.04 22.77 0.48
CA GLY A 38 -7.03 22.64 -0.58
C GLY A 38 -7.34 21.20 -1.02
N VAL A 39 -6.63 20.19 -0.50
CA VAL A 39 -7.00 18.78 -0.69
C VAL A 39 -8.17 18.44 0.23
N ARG A 40 -9.28 18.00 -0.35
CA ARG A 40 -10.40 17.42 0.39
C ARG A 40 -10.08 15.97 0.72
N ILE A 41 -9.90 15.66 2.00
CA ILE A 41 -9.67 14.28 2.47
C ILE A 41 -10.87 13.39 2.10
N VAL A 42 -10.57 12.21 1.55
CA VAL A 42 -11.57 11.22 1.15
C VAL A 42 -11.67 10.10 2.18
N ASP A 43 -10.55 9.71 2.78
CA ASP A 43 -10.48 8.82 3.92
C ASP A 43 -9.39 9.37 4.85
N ASP A 44 -9.73 9.65 6.11
CA ASP A 44 -8.77 10.22 7.06
C ASP A 44 -7.82 9.17 7.63
N LEU A 45 -8.01 7.90 7.27
CA LEU A 45 -7.24 6.73 7.68
C LEU A 45 -7.20 6.54 9.21
N LYS A 46 -8.13 7.17 9.94
CA LYS A 46 -8.27 7.02 11.38
C LYS A 46 -9.26 5.93 11.66
N TYR A 47 -8.74 4.82 12.17
CA TYR A 47 -9.53 3.68 12.58
C TYR A 47 -9.31 3.45 14.07
N GLU A 48 -10.39 3.12 14.77
CA GLU A 48 -10.35 2.83 16.22
C GLU A 48 -9.42 1.65 16.53
N ASN A 49 -9.42 0.64 15.66
CA ASN A 49 -8.62 -0.56 15.80
C ASN A 49 -8.34 -1.19 14.42
N ALA A 50 -7.53 -2.26 14.41
CA ALA A 50 -7.17 -2.97 13.20
C ALA A 50 -8.39 -3.57 12.49
N ASP A 51 -9.34 -4.14 13.22
CA ASP A 51 -10.53 -4.80 12.65
C ASP A 51 -11.42 -3.80 11.88
N ALA A 52 -11.56 -2.57 12.40
CA ALA A 52 -12.27 -1.50 11.71
C ALA A 52 -11.57 -1.12 10.39
N ALA A 53 -10.24 -0.99 10.39
CA ALA A 53 -9.46 -0.71 9.19
C ALA A 53 -9.56 -1.84 8.16
N GLN A 54 -9.45 -3.09 8.59
CA GLN A 54 -9.55 -4.28 7.73
C GLN A 54 -10.97 -4.47 7.18
N THR A 55 -11.99 -4.12 7.96
CA THR A 55 -13.37 -4.09 7.48
C THR A 55 -13.54 -3.00 6.42
N ALA A 56 -12.95 -1.82 6.62
CA ALA A 56 -13.03 -0.72 5.67
C ALA A 56 -12.24 -0.98 4.37
N TRP A 57 -11.05 -1.57 4.50
CA TRP A 57 -10.11 -1.87 3.40
C TRP A 57 -9.91 -3.37 3.23
N ARG A 58 -10.67 -3.96 2.31
CA ARG A 58 -10.60 -5.39 1.97
C ARG A 58 -10.89 -5.59 0.51
N ALA A 59 -10.28 -6.59 -0.13
CA ALA A 59 -10.64 -6.94 -1.50
C ALA A 59 -12.13 -7.32 -1.61
N GLU A 60 -12.88 -6.62 -2.46
CA GLU A 60 -14.34 -6.84 -2.60
C GLU A 60 -14.66 -8.16 -3.31
N GLU A 61 -13.80 -8.59 -4.23
CA GLU A 61 -14.06 -9.70 -5.12
C GLU A 61 -12.96 -10.76 -5.03
N LYS A 62 -13.35 -12.04 -5.13
CA LYS A 62 -12.40 -13.15 -5.28
C LYS A 62 -11.61 -13.07 -6.59
N ARG A 63 -12.19 -12.42 -7.59
CA ARG A 63 -11.63 -12.22 -8.92
C ARG A 63 -11.87 -10.80 -9.34
N ASP A 64 -10.82 -10.13 -9.77
CA ASP A 64 -10.96 -8.78 -10.29
C ASP A 64 -11.16 -8.79 -11.82
N ALA A 65 -11.54 -7.64 -12.39
CA ALA A 65 -11.86 -7.52 -13.83
C ALA A 65 -10.72 -7.96 -14.78
N HIS A 66 -9.49 -8.05 -14.29
CA HIS A 66 -8.32 -8.51 -15.03
C HIS A 66 -7.97 -9.98 -14.72
N GLY A 67 -8.90 -10.73 -14.14
CA GLY A 67 -8.77 -12.15 -13.87
C GLY A 67 -7.85 -12.49 -12.70
N ALA A 68 -7.50 -11.54 -11.82
CA ALA A 68 -6.70 -11.84 -10.64
C ALA A 68 -7.47 -12.78 -9.70
N ARG A 69 -7.15 -14.06 -9.75
CA ARG A 69 -7.84 -15.13 -9.03
C ARG A 69 -7.72 -15.10 -7.50
N ILE A 70 -6.89 -14.20 -6.94
CA ILE A 70 -6.36 -14.37 -5.58
C ILE A 70 -6.62 -13.13 -4.70
N ALA A 71 -7.29 -12.07 -5.16
CA ALA A 71 -7.34 -10.78 -4.42
C ALA A 71 -7.74 -10.89 -2.93
N GLN A 72 -8.64 -11.82 -2.55
CA GLN A 72 -9.01 -12.07 -1.15
C GLN A 72 -8.06 -13.02 -0.38
N GLU A 73 -7.33 -13.89 -1.08
CA GLU A 73 -6.33 -14.82 -0.52
C GLU A 73 -4.90 -14.21 -0.52
N SER A 74 -4.75 -13.04 -1.15
CA SER A 74 -3.48 -12.49 -1.63
C SER A 74 -2.97 -11.27 -0.86
N VAL A 75 -3.67 -10.85 0.18
CA VAL A 75 -3.32 -9.60 0.87
C VAL A 75 -3.26 -9.81 2.36
N ALA A 76 -2.11 -9.46 2.92
CA ALA A 76 -2.03 -9.16 4.32
C ALA A 76 -3.07 -8.06 4.65
N PRO A 77 -3.85 -8.22 5.74
CA PRO A 77 -4.79 -7.21 6.16
C PRO A 77 -4.09 -5.87 6.39
N VAL A 78 -4.79 -4.76 6.12
CA VAL A 78 -4.25 -3.43 6.40
C VAL A 78 -3.99 -3.26 7.90
N GLN A 79 -3.00 -2.44 8.24
CA GLN A 79 -2.75 -2.05 9.63
C GLN A 79 -2.88 -0.52 9.74
N PRO A 80 -3.80 -0.01 10.58
CA PRO A 80 -3.83 1.41 10.91
C PRO A 80 -2.68 1.71 11.88
N LEU A 81 -1.92 2.75 11.59
CA LEU A 81 -0.77 3.18 12.37
C LEU A 81 -0.81 4.69 12.57
N VAL A 82 -0.01 5.18 13.52
CA VAL A 82 0.19 6.61 13.75
C VAL A 82 1.68 6.89 13.79
N PHE A 83 2.15 7.79 12.91
CA PHE A 83 3.53 8.29 12.94
C PHE A 83 3.54 9.80 13.18
N GLY A 84 4.19 10.24 14.26
CA GLY A 84 4.22 11.65 14.67
C GLY A 84 2.83 12.28 14.81
N GLY A 85 1.86 11.54 15.35
CA GLY A 85 0.47 12.00 15.54
C GLY A 85 -0.38 12.01 14.26
N ARG A 86 0.13 11.51 13.13
CA ARG A 86 -0.60 11.47 11.85
C ARG A 86 -1.02 10.05 11.49
N PRO A 87 -2.28 9.84 11.07
CA PRO A 87 -2.78 8.53 10.70
C PRO A 87 -2.15 8.02 9.40
N VAL A 88 -1.86 6.73 9.37
CA VAL A 88 -1.22 6.04 8.25
C VAL A 88 -1.87 4.66 8.07
N LEU A 89 -2.08 4.26 6.83
CA LEU A 89 -2.52 2.92 6.48
C LEU A 89 -1.35 2.12 5.91
N LYS A 90 -0.95 1.04 6.58
CA LYS A 90 0.10 0.14 6.10
C LYS A 90 -0.52 -0.95 5.23
N LEU A 91 0.02 -1.08 4.02
CA LEU A 91 -0.28 -2.12 3.03
C LEU A 91 0.95 -3.03 2.92
N THR A 92 0.80 -4.31 3.25
CA THR A 92 1.90 -5.28 3.17
C THR A 92 1.73 -6.12 1.90
N CYS A 93 2.69 -6.00 0.99
CA CYS A 93 2.76 -6.78 -0.24
C CYS A 93 3.54 -8.08 0.06
N ASN A 94 2.84 -9.17 0.31
CA ASN A 94 3.41 -10.48 0.65
C ASN A 94 3.68 -11.35 -0.60
N PHE A 95 4.55 -10.86 -1.49
CA PHE A 95 4.83 -11.53 -2.78
C PHE A 95 5.91 -12.60 -2.70
N LYS A 96 6.73 -12.62 -1.65
CA LYS A 96 7.75 -13.64 -1.46
C LYS A 96 7.09 -15.00 -1.27
N ASP A 97 7.62 -16.01 -1.94
CA ASP A 97 7.14 -17.40 -1.86
C ASP A 97 5.66 -17.58 -2.23
N THR A 98 5.07 -16.61 -2.95
CA THR A 98 3.69 -16.67 -3.43
C THR A 98 3.59 -16.46 -4.95
N THR A 99 2.46 -16.88 -5.52
CA THR A 99 2.09 -16.65 -6.93
C THR A 99 1.21 -15.41 -7.11
N ILE A 100 1.12 -14.60 -6.07
CA ILE A 100 0.32 -13.38 -6.03
C ILE A 100 0.83 -12.41 -7.09
N ALA A 101 -0.06 -12.00 -8.00
CA ALA A 101 0.31 -11.04 -9.04
C ALA A 101 0.38 -9.60 -8.52
N ARG A 102 -0.44 -9.26 -7.50
CA ARG A 102 -0.57 -7.90 -6.96
C ARG A 102 -1.31 -7.88 -5.64
N GLY A 103 -1.09 -6.83 -4.86
CA GLY A 103 -1.96 -6.47 -3.74
C GLY A 103 -3.29 -5.89 -4.23
N VAL A 104 -4.34 -6.08 -3.45
CA VAL A 104 -5.68 -5.51 -3.67
C VAL A 104 -6.28 -5.08 -2.34
N TRP A 105 -6.38 -3.78 -2.13
CA TRP A 105 -7.09 -3.20 -0.99
C TRP A 105 -8.17 -2.26 -1.49
N ASP A 106 -9.43 -2.66 -1.29
CA ASP A 106 -10.58 -1.89 -1.74
C ASP A 106 -11.27 -1.20 -0.58
N ARG A 107 -11.63 0.07 -0.82
CA ARG A 107 -12.44 0.88 0.06
C ARG A 107 -13.74 1.23 -0.62
N ARG A 108 -14.86 0.72 -0.08
CA ARG A 108 -16.18 1.18 -0.47
C ARG A 108 -16.37 2.63 -0.04
N VAL A 109 -16.86 3.44 -0.96
CA VAL A 109 -17.11 4.87 -0.78
C VAL A 109 -18.39 5.26 -1.52
N ALA A 110 -18.88 6.47 -1.29
CA ALA A 110 -19.93 7.09 -2.10
C ALA A 110 -19.49 8.52 -2.39
N LEU A 111 -18.78 8.72 -3.51
CA LEU A 111 -18.14 9.99 -3.83
C LEU A 111 -18.61 10.54 -5.17
N ASP A 112 -18.98 11.82 -5.15
CA ASP A 112 -19.02 12.66 -6.34
C ASP A 112 -17.65 13.33 -6.54
N LEU A 113 -16.93 12.88 -7.56
CA LEU A 113 -15.64 13.40 -8.02
C LEU A 113 -15.76 14.09 -9.39
N SER A 114 -16.95 14.54 -9.77
CA SER A 114 -17.19 15.27 -11.03
C SER A 114 -16.28 16.49 -11.16
N LEU A 115 -16.11 17.25 -10.08
CA LEU A 115 -15.26 18.44 -10.03
C LEU A 115 -13.79 18.16 -9.68
N ALA A 116 -13.41 16.92 -9.37
CA ALA A 116 -12.04 16.60 -9.00
C ALA A 116 -11.07 16.86 -10.16
N ALA A 117 -10.00 17.61 -9.91
CA ALA A 117 -8.87 17.78 -10.82
C ALA A 117 -7.85 16.64 -10.68
N ALA A 118 -7.66 16.12 -9.46
CA ALA A 118 -6.74 15.04 -9.17
C ALA A 118 -7.12 14.24 -7.92
N ILE A 119 -6.69 12.99 -7.86
CA ILE A 119 -6.57 12.23 -6.61
C ILE A 119 -5.13 12.40 -6.11
N SER A 120 -4.95 12.60 -4.81
CA SER A 120 -3.62 12.76 -4.21
C SER A 120 -3.48 11.99 -2.91
N PHE A 121 -2.28 11.53 -2.61
CA PHE A 121 -1.91 10.89 -1.35
C PHE A 121 -0.40 10.95 -1.16
N ASP A 122 0.08 10.76 0.06
CA ASP A 122 1.50 10.56 0.34
C ASP A 122 1.77 9.07 0.55
N VAL A 123 2.89 8.58 0.01
CA VAL A 123 3.33 7.19 0.15
C VAL A 123 4.77 7.10 0.61
N TYR A 124 5.02 6.29 1.63
CA TYR A 124 6.36 5.81 1.99
C TYR A 124 6.46 4.34 1.59
N ALA A 125 7.53 3.97 0.90
CA ALA A 125 7.72 2.61 0.43
C ALA A 125 9.02 2.01 0.96
N GLN A 126 8.96 0.73 1.33
CA GLN A 126 10.09 -0.11 1.68
C GLN A 126 10.17 -1.25 0.66
N ASN A 127 11.37 -1.53 0.15
CA ASN A 127 11.66 -2.53 -0.86
C ASN A 127 10.91 -2.33 -2.20
N LEU A 128 11.20 -1.24 -2.92
CA LEU A 128 10.57 -0.93 -4.21
C LEU A 128 10.86 -1.96 -5.30
N ARG A 129 11.99 -2.69 -5.24
CA ARG A 129 12.29 -3.75 -6.22
C ARG A 129 11.24 -4.87 -6.26
N ALA A 130 10.50 -5.08 -5.17
CA ALA A 130 9.38 -6.01 -5.11
C ALA A 130 8.18 -5.56 -5.96
N ILE A 131 8.05 -4.27 -6.25
CA ILE A 131 6.91 -3.67 -6.94
C ILE A 131 7.34 -3.18 -8.32
N GLY A 132 6.74 -3.70 -9.40
CA GLY A 132 7.05 -3.27 -10.78
C GLY A 132 6.21 -2.09 -11.25
N SER A 133 4.99 -1.98 -10.74
CA SER A 133 4.11 -0.83 -10.96
C SER A 133 3.06 -0.78 -9.86
N ALA A 134 2.48 0.38 -9.60
CA ALA A 134 1.31 0.47 -8.76
C ALA A 134 0.17 1.16 -9.51
N GLN A 135 -1.05 0.75 -9.20
CA GLN A 135 -2.26 1.24 -9.82
C GLN A 135 -3.21 1.76 -8.75
N LEU A 136 -3.85 2.88 -9.02
CA LEU A 136 -5.04 3.31 -8.29
C LEU A 136 -6.22 3.07 -9.23
N TYR A 137 -7.25 2.38 -8.75
CA TYR A 137 -8.49 2.23 -9.49
C TYR A 137 -9.67 2.87 -8.76
N LEU A 138 -10.59 3.45 -9.52
CA LEU A 138 -11.87 3.98 -9.05
C LEU A 138 -13.00 3.23 -9.77
N ARG A 139 -13.79 2.44 -9.03
CA ARG A 139 -14.97 1.78 -9.60
C ARG A 139 -16.12 2.78 -9.70
N SER A 140 -16.81 2.77 -10.83
CA SER A 140 -17.99 3.59 -11.07
C SER A 140 -18.98 2.86 -11.98
N GLY A 141 -20.10 2.44 -11.40
CA GLY A 141 -21.00 1.46 -12.03
C GLY A 141 -20.24 0.17 -12.33
N ASP A 142 -20.35 -0.30 -13.58
CA ASP A 142 -19.70 -1.53 -14.06
C ASP A 142 -18.25 -1.32 -14.55
N GLY A 143 -17.79 -0.07 -14.60
CA GLY A 143 -16.48 0.30 -15.13
C GLY A 143 -15.47 0.69 -14.05
N TRP A 144 -14.19 0.66 -14.42
CA TRP A 144 -13.09 1.10 -13.58
C TRP A 144 -12.28 2.17 -14.31
N TYR A 145 -11.98 3.26 -13.60
CA TYR A 145 -10.95 4.22 -13.98
C TYR A 145 -9.63 3.76 -13.37
N GLY A 146 -8.59 3.54 -14.17
CA GLY A 146 -7.26 3.16 -13.69
C GLY A 146 -6.22 4.26 -13.92
N CYS A 147 -5.29 4.43 -12.99
CA CYS A 147 -4.14 5.30 -13.17
C CYS A 147 -2.89 4.71 -12.53
N LYS A 148 -1.80 4.67 -13.30
CA LYS A 148 -0.49 4.22 -12.83
C LYS A 148 0.13 5.25 -11.90
N TRP A 149 0.83 4.77 -10.89
CA TRP A 149 1.66 5.57 -10.00
C TRP A 149 2.83 4.74 -9.50
N TYR A 150 3.88 5.44 -9.07
CA TYR A 150 5.06 4.79 -8.49
C TYR A 150 5.78 5.80 -7.57
N PRO A 151 6.22 5.40 -6.37
CA PRO A 151 7.05 6.25 -5.52
C PRO A 151 8.36 6.59 -6.22
N LYS A 152 8.84 7.83 -6.12
CA LYS A 152 10.09 8.25 -6.77
C LYS A 152 11.34 7.78 -6.02
N ALA A 153 11.22 7.57 -4.71
CA ALA A 153 12.30 7.13 -3.84
C ALA A 153 11.79 6.14 -2.79
N GLU A 154 12.62 5.13 -2.48
CA GLU A 154 12.43 4.24 -1.34
C GLU A 154 12.87 4.94 -0.04
N GLY A 155 12.26 4.58 1.09
CA GLY A 155 12.71 5.05 2.39
C GLY A 155 12.35 6.50 2.70
N GLN A 156 11.49 7.14 1.89
CA GLN A 156 11.07 8.54 2.02
C GLN A 156 9.59 8.71 1.67
N TRP A 157 8.96 9.75 2.21
CA TRP A 157 7.60 10.14 1.83
C TRP A 157 7.58 10.79 0.46
N ASN A 158 6.77 10.23 -0.43
CA ASN A 158 6.56 10.70 -1.80
C ASN A 158 5.13 11.19 -1.94
N HIS A 159 4.97 12.42 -2.43
CA HIS A 159 3.65 12.93 -2.77
C HIS A 159 3.23 12.42 -4.16
N ILE A 160 2.13 11.68 -4.22
CA ILE A 160 1.53 11.16 -5.44
C ILE A 160 0.33 12.03 -5.80
N ARG A 161 0.31 12.52 -7.04
CA ARG A 161 -0.77 13.33 -7.59
C ARG A 161 -1.20 12.79 -8.95
N LEU A 162 -2.40 12.23 -9.01
CA LEU A 162 -2.96 11.57 -10.19
C LEU A 162 -4.04 12.47 -10.78
N ARG A 163 -3.69 13.18 -11.86
CA ARG A 163 -4.62 14.04 -12.59
C ARG A 163 -5.77 13.20 -13.15
N LYS A 164 -7.01 13.71 -13.07
CA LYS A 164 -8.19 13.06 -13.65
C LYS A 164 -8.00 12.69 -15.12
N SER A 165 -7.29 13.53 -15.89
CA SER A 165 -6.95 13.29 -17.30
C SER A 165 -6.00 12.12 -17.55
N HIS A 166 -5.32 11.59 -16.53
CA HIS A 166 -4.41 10.45 -16.65
C HIS A 166 -5.11 9.10 -16.38
N PHE A 167 -6.37 9.14 -15.95
CA PHE A 167 -7.12 7.92 -15.73
C PHE A 167 -7.63 7.39 -17.06
N TYR A 168 -7.27 6.15 -17.37
CA TYR A 168 -7.86 5.40 -18.46
C TYR A 168 -9.10 4.64 -17.98
N VAL A 169 -9.93 4.22 -18.93
CA VAL A 169 -11.17 3.48 -18.66
C VAL A 169 -11.13 2.18 -19.42
N ASP A 170 -11.19 1.06 -18.69
CA ASP A 170 -11.12 -0.27 -19.31
C ASP A 170 -12.45 -0.71 -19.94
N LYS A 171 -13.57 -0.24 -19.37
CA LYS A 171 -14.96 -0.49 -19.81
C LYS A 171 -15.83 0.71 -19.48
N PRO A 172 -16.94 0.95 -20.20
CA PRO A 172 -17.84 2.08 -19.91
C PRO A 172 -18.15 2.20 -18.42
N ALA A 173 -17.84 3.36 -17.84
CA ALA A 173 -18.03 3.65 -16.43
C ALA A 173 -19.15 4.67 -16.24
N ALA A 174 -19.82 4.68 -15.09
CA ALA A 174 -20.97 5.55 -14.82
C ALA A 174 -20.62 7.04 -14.59
N GLY A 175 -19.34 7.41 -14.72
CA GLY A 175 -18.84 8.78 -14.56
C GLY A 175 -18.26 9.05 -13.17
N TRP A 176 -17.39 10.06 -13.07
CA TRP A 176 -16.73 10.40 -11.81
C TRP A 176 -17.68 10.91 -10.71
N SER A 177 -18.94 11.22 -11.02
CA SER A 177 -19.96 11.58 -10.03
C SER A 177 -20.50 10.39 -9.22
N LYS A 178 -20.13 9.16 -9.60
CA LYS A 178 -20.61 7.92 -8.97
C LYS A 178 -19.44 6.98 -8.70
N VAL A 179 -18.44 7.44 -7.96
CA VAL A 179 -17.33 6.58 -7.54
C VAL A 179 -17.72 5.83 -6.27
N GLU A 180 -17.65 4.51 -6.35
CA GLU A 180 -18.16 3.59 -5.32
C GLU A 180 -17.07 2.77 -4.63
N THR A 181 -15.92 2.60 -5.29
CA THR A 181 -14.79 1.86 -4.72
C THR A 181 -13.47 2.53 -5.11
N ILE A 182 -12.56 2.67 -4.15
CA ILE A 182 -11.16 3.03 -4.39
C ILE A 182 -10.31 1.78 -4.16
N ARG A 183 -9.38 1.47 -5.08
CA ARG A 183 -8.47 0.32 -4.97
C ARG A 183 -7.02 0.75 -5.07
N PHE A 184 -6.22 0.39 -4.08
CA PHE A 184 -4.76 0.37 -4.22
C PHE A 184 -4.31 -1.00 -4.72
N SER A 185 -3.50 -1.02 -5.78
CA SER A 185 -3.04 -2.27 -6.38
C SER A 185 -1.59 -2.21 -6.87
N PRO A 186 -0.61 -2.42 -5.97
CA PRO A 186 0.80 -2.63 -6.33
C PRO A 186 1.00 -4.02 -6.94
N TRP A 187 1.69 -4.07 -8.08
CA TRP A 187 1.97 -5.29 -8.83
C TRP A 187 3.36 -5.83 -8.51
N ALA A 188 3.43 -7.13 -8.26
CA ALA A 188 4.65 -7.83 -7.95
C ALA A 188 5.60 -7.85 -9.15
N MET A 189 6.89 -7.60 -8.91
CA MET A 189 7.97 -7.73 -9.89
C MET A 189 8.95 -8.79 -9.42
N GLN A 190 9.89 -8.41 -8.55
CA GLN A 190 10.70 -9.37 -7.83
C GLN A 190 9.81 -10.10 -6.82
N ARG A 191 10.01 -11.42 -6.65
CA ARG A 191 9.25 -12.26 -5.71
C ARG A 191 9.74 -12.03 -4.28
N GLU A 192 9.56 -10.80 -3.82
CA GLU A 192 9.95 -10.33 -2.50
C GLU A 192 8.84 -9.51 -1.87
N ASP A 193 8.87 -9.37 -0.55
CA ASP A 193 7.87 -8.61 0.16
C ASP A 193 8.17 -7.11 0.13
N ALA A 194 7.12 -6.29 0.06
CA ALA A 194 7.21 -4.84 0.13
C ALA A 194 6.25 -4.31 1.18
N THR A 195 6.54 -3.12 1.71
CA THR A 195 5.58 -2.40 2.56
C THR A 195 5.35 -1.01 2.00
N LEU A 196 4.08 -0.62 1.90
CA LEU A 196 3.66 0.73 1.53
C LEU A 196 2.89 1.32 2.71
N TYR A 197 3.17 2.57 3.02
CA TYR A 197 2.45 3.35 4.02
C TYR A 197 1.76 4.50 3.30
N ILE A 198 0.44 4.58 3.42
CA ILE A 198 -0.39 5.60 2.77
C ILE A 198 -0.83 6.63 3.80
N ALA A 199 -0.75 7.91 3.44
CA ALA A 199 -1.24 9.03 4.23
C ALA A 199 -1.96 10.05 3.34
N ASN A 200 -2.76 10.92 3.96
CA ASN A 200 -3.37 12.10 3.31
C ASN A 200 -4.15 11.79 2.01
N LEU A 201 -4.89 10.68 1.97
CA LEU A 201 -5.70 10.32 0.80
C LEU A 201 -6.84 11.32 0.61
N GLY A 202 -6.81 12.04 -0.52
CA GLY A 202 -7.79 13.06 -0.81
C GLY A 202 -7.86 13.43 -2.28
N VAL A 203 -8.65 14.46 -2.56
CA VAL A 203 -8.87 14.99 -3.90
C VAL A 203 -8.62 16.48 -3.95
N GLU A 204 -7.98 16.91 -5.03
CA GLU A 204 -7.87 18.30 -5.41
C GLU A 204 -9.07 18.65 -6.28
N GLN A 205 -9.80 19.70 -5.93
CA GLN A 205 -10.90 20.19 -6.76
C GLN A 205 -10.36 21.01 -7.92
N SER A 206 -11.04 20.96 -9.06
CA SER A 206 -10.83 21.94 -10.12
C SER A 206 -11.29 23.30 -9.59
N PRO A 207 -10.55 24.39 -9.85
CA PRO A 207 -11.08 25.71 -9.56
C PRO A 207 -12.38 25.84 -10.33
N THR A 208 -13.47 26.11 -9.61
CA THR A 208 -14.73 26.46 -10.26
C THR A 208 -14.42 27.69 -11.10
N SER A 209 -14.49 27.57 -12.43
CA SER A 209 -14.55 28.75 -13.27
C SER A 209 -15.79 29.50 -12.82
N ALA A 210 -15.59 30.57 -12.04
CA ALA A 210 -16.62 31.57 -11.88
C ALA A 210 -16.88 32.08 -13.29
N LEU A 211 -18.02 31.66 -13.86
CA LEU A 211 -18.58 32.30 -15.03
C LEU A 211 -18.70 33.78 -14.66
N ILE A 212 -17.86 34.61 -15.28
CA ILE A 212 -18.10 36.04 -15.35
C ILE A 212 -19.37 36.15 -16.21
N LEU A 213 -20.51 36.32 -15.54
CA LEU A 213 -21.76 36.80 -16.13
C LEU A 213 -21.75 38.33 -16.10
#